data_AF-A0A150L6J8-F1
#
_entry.id   AF-A0A150L6J8-F1
#
_cell.length_a   1.000
_cell.length_b   1.000
_cell.length_c   1.000
_cell.angle_alpha   90.00
_cell.angle_beta   90.00
_cell.angle_gamma   90.00
#
_symmetry.space_group_name_H-M   'P 1'
#
loop_
_entity.id
_entity.type
_entity.pdbx_description
1 polymer ?
#
loop_
_entity_poly.entity_id
_entity_poly.type
_entity_poly.pdbx_seq_one_letter_code
_entity_poly.pdbx_strand_id
1 'polypeptide(L)'
;MFALIGLYLLLFKRSEKLSIYENTIVLTLKGQELLIPKEQISQIEYQKLKVRRSPVVNYYPVLILNDQKKVLINKAFNSMVNQDFKKVIESYL
;
A
#
# COMPACT_ATOMS: atom_id res chain seq x y z
N MET A 1 -33.67 -11.68 2.80
CA MET A 1 -32.36 -12.29 2.44
C MET A 1 -31.36 -11.29 1.83
N PHE A 2 -31.42 -9.99 2.17
CA PHE A 2 -30.48 -8.97 1.68
C PHE A 2 -29.65 -8.30 2.78
N ALA A 3 -30.04 -8.48 4.06
CA ALA A 3 -29.31 -7.91 5.19
C ALA A 3 -27.96 -8.60 5.48
N LEU A 4 -27.81 -9.89 5.14
CA LEU A 4 -26.55 -10.62 5.41
C LEU A 4 -25.38 -10.17 4.52
N ILE A 5 -25.64 -9.72 3.29
CA ILE A 5 -24.59 -9.27 2.36
C ILE A 5 -23.99 -7.94 2.83
N GLY A 6 -24.83 -7.04 3.34
CA GLY A 6 -24.38 -5.78 3.95
C GLY A 6 -23.54 -6.00 5.22
N LEU A 7 -23.91 -7.00 6.04
CA LEU A 7 -23.16 -7.37 7.24
C LEU A 7 -21.79 -7.97 6.90
N TYR A 8 -21.70 -8.76 5.82
CA TYR A 8 -20.43 -9.32 5.33
C TYR A 8 -19.46 -8.19 4.94
N LEU A 9 -19.91 -7.20 4.16
CA LEU A 9 -19.07 -6.05 3.76
C LEU A 9 -18.57 -5.20 4.95
N LEU A 10 -19.38 -5.07 6.01
CA LEU A 10 -18.98 -4.38 7.25
C LEU A 10 -17.87 -5.12 8.01
N LEU A 11 -17.88 -6.45 8.02
CA LEU A 11 -16.87 -7.28 8.69
C LEU A 11 -15.50 -7.28 7.99
N PHE A 12 -15.49 -7.09 6.66
CA PHE A 12 -14.24 -7.04 5.87
C PHE A 12 -13.60 -5.66 5.76
N LYS A 13 -14.14 -4.64 6.44
CA LYS A 13 -13.51 -3.32 6.60
C LYS A 13 -12.34 -3.38 7.60
N ARG A 14 -11.53 -4.45 7.56
CA ARG A 14 -10.36 -4.64 8.42
C ARG A 14 -9.18 -3.87 7.85
N SER A 15 -8.65 -2.99 8.68
CA SER A 15 -7.52 -2.10 8.43
C SER A 15 -6.28 -2.88 7.98
N GLU A 16 -5.89 -2.73 6.73
CA GLU A 16 -4.52 -3.03 6.34
C GLU A 16 -3.61 -2.03 7.07
N LYS A 17 -2.71 -2.54 7.91
CA LYS A 17 -1.80 -1.71 8.69
C LYS A 17 -0.42 -1.75 8.05
N LEU A 18 0.09 -0.58 7.70
CA LEU A 18 1.44 -0.40 7.19
C LEU A 18 2.31 0.15 8.31
N SER A 19 3.37 -0.57 8.67
CA SER A 19 4.42 -0.09 9.56
C SER A 19 5.74 -0.09 8.79
N ILE A 20 6.48 1.02 8.87
CA ILE A 20 7.72 1.22 8.12
C ILE A 20 8.83 1.37 9.14
N TYR A 21 9.79 0.45 9.13
CA TYR A 21 10.99 0.45 9.97
C TYR A 21 12.23 0.55 9.10
N GLU A 22 13.31 1.10 9.64
CA GLU A 22 14.55 1.41 8.92
C GLU A 22 14.95 0.38 7.83
N ASN A 23 14.94 -0.92 8.16
CA ASN A 23 15.33 -1.99 7.23
C ASN A 23 14.19 -2.93 6.79
N THR A 24 12.94 -2.65 7.18
CA THR A 24 11.82 -3.57 6.89
C THR A 24 10.47 -2.85 6.83
N ILE A 25 9.66 -3.21 5.84
CA ILE A 25 8.27 -2.82 5.75
C ILE A 25 7.40 -3.98 6.24
N VAL A 26 6.49 -3.69 7.17
CA VAL A 26 5.53 -4.66 7.71
C VAL A 26 4.14 -4.31 7.23
N LEU A 27 3.53 -5.24 6.50
CA LEU A 27 2.15 -5.16 6.03
C LEU A 27 1.30 -6.16 6.81
N THR A 28 0.37 -5.67 7.61
CA THR A 28 -0.62 -6.52 8.27
C THR A 28 -1.86 -6.63 7.39
N LEU A 29 -2.07 -7.79 6.78
CA LEU A 29 -3.22 -8.10 5.92
C LEU A 29 -4.08 -9.16 6.63
N LYS A 30 -5.32 -8.81 6.99
CA LYS A 30 -6.28 -9.74 7.63
C LYS A 30 -5.75 -10.47 8.88
N GLY A 31 -4.81 -9.86 9.61
CA GLY A 31 -4.18 -10.45 10.80
C GLY A 31 -2.94 -11.30 10.52
N GLN A 32 -2.52 -11.42 9.26
CA GLN A 32 -1.22 -11.98 8.89
C GLN A 32 -0.24 -10.84 8.64
N GLU A 33 0.99 -10.99 9.13
CA GLU A 33 2.06 -10.03 8.91
C GLU A 33 2.95 -10.50 7.76
N LEU A 34 3.07 -9.65 6.75
CA LEU A 34 4.04 -9.79 5.68
C LEU A 34 5.21 -8.85 5.97
N LEU A 35 6.37 -9.43 6.24
CA LEU A 35 7.62 -8.72 6.44
C LEU A 35 8.34 -8.62 5.09
N ILE A 36 8.71 -7.40 4.70
CA ILE A 36 9.42 -7.11 3.46
C ILE A 36 10.72 -6.41 3.84
N PRO A 37 11.83 -7.14 3.92
CA PRO A 37 13.16 -6.57 4.12
C PRO A 37 13.51 -5.60 2.98
N LYS A 38 14.23 -4.53 3.30
CA LYS A 38 14.65 -3.52 2.32
C LYS A 38 15.46 -4.15 1.18
N GLU A 39 16.31 -5.11 1.51
CA GLU A 39 17.21 -5.80 0.58
C GLU A 39 16.47 -6.67 -0.43
N GLN A 40 15.20 -7.00 -0.16
CA GLN A 40 14.35 -7.76 -1.08
C GLN A 40 13.66 -6.87 -2.11
N ILE A 41 13.69 -5.54 -1.96
CA ILE A 41 13.03 -4.60 -2.85
C ILE A 41 13.98 -4.25 -4.00
N SER A 42 13.64 -4.68 -5.21
CA SER A 42 14.43 -4.41 -6.41
C SER A 42 14.03 -3.08 -7.06
N GLN A 43 12.74 -2.77 -7.08
CA GLN A 43 12.21 -1.57 -7.73
C GLN A 43 10.90 -1.15 -7.08
N ILE A 44 10.54 0.14 -7.23
CA ILE A 44 9.25 0.67 -6.83
C ILE A 44 8.54 1.20 -8.08
N GLU A 45 7.36 0.66 -8.36
CA GLU A 45 6.44 1.14 -9.39
C GLU A 45 5.33 2.00 -8.76
N TYR A 46 4.73 2.88 -9.56
CA TYR A 46 3.65 3.76 -9.11
C TYR A 46 2.38 3.54 -9.93
N GLN A 47 1.38 2.92 -9.30
CA GLN A 47 0.09 2.70 -9.94
C GLN A 47 -0.79 3.94 -9.80
N LYS A 48 -1.12 4.54 -10.95
CA LYS A 48 -1.97 5.73 -11.04
C LYS A 48 -3.43 5.39 -10.67
N LEU A 49 -3.97 6.10 -9.68
CA LEU A 49 -5.39 6.08 -9.33
C LEU A 49 -6.10 7.27 -9.97
N LYS A 50 -6.87 7.00 -11.03
CA LYS A 50 -7.70 8.02 -11.69
C LYS A 50 -9.07 8.06 -11.01
N VAL A 51 -9.24 8.96 -10.04
CA VAL A 51 -10.54 9.18 -9.39
C VAL A 51 -11.34 10.18 -10.22
N ARG A 52 -12.57 9.80 -10.62
CA ARG A 52 -13.40 10.50 -11.62
C ARG A 52 -13.68 11.99 -11.32
N ARG A 53 -13.55 12.43 -10.05
CA ARG A 53 -13.84 13.81 -9.59
C ARG A 53 -12.64 14.52 -8.94
N SER A 54 -11.44 13.94 -8.97
CA SER A 54 -10.26 14.56 -8.37
C SER A 54 -9.41 15.25 -9.44
N PRO A 55 -9.12 16.56 -9.30
CA PRO A 55 -8.18 17.24 -10.20
C PRO A 55 -6.74 16.76 -9.99
N VAL A 56 -6.44 16.21 -8.81
CA VAL A 56 -5.12 15.70 -8.44
C VAL A 56 -5.08 14.18 -8.62
N VAL A 57 -4.04 13.71 -9.29
CA VAL A 57 -3.77 12.29 -9.52
C VAL A 57 -3.14 11.67 -8.26
N ASN A 58 -3.72 10.59 -7.77
CA ASN A 58 -3.15 9.80 -6.68
C ASN A 58 -2.35 8.62 -7.24
N TYR A 59 -1.35 8.18 -6.49
CA TYR A 59 -0.52 7.03 -6.82
C TYR A 59 -0.46 6.08 -5.62
N TYR A 60 -0.57 4.78 -5.88
CA TYR A 60 -0.18 3.75 -4.93
C TYR A 60 1.22 3.23 -5.27
N PRO A 61 2.13 3.12 -4.28
CA PRO A 61 3.39 2.44 -4.49
C PRO A 61 3.17 0.93 -4.61
N VAL A 62 3.87 0.32 -5.56
CA VAL A 62 3.97 -1.11 -5.77
C VAL A 62 5.43 -1.49 -5.63
N LEU A 63 5.76 -2.24 -4.57
CA LEU A 63 7.10 -2.78 -4.39
C LEU A 63 7.27 -3.99 -5.31
N ILE A 64 8.31 -3.98 -6.13
CA ILE A 64 8.76 -5.15 -6.88
C ILE A 64 9.89 -5.78 -6.08
N LEU A 65 9.67 -7.02 -5.67
CA LEU A 65 10.66 -7.80 -4.95
C LEU A 65 11.65 -8.48 -5.90
N ASN A 66 12.77 -8.97 -5.36
CA ASN A 66 13.82 -9.64 -6.13
C ASN A 66 13.33 -10.90 -6.87
N ASP A 67 12.30 -11.56 -6.34
CA ASP A 67 11.60 -12.69 -6.98
C ASP A 67 10.55 -12.24 -8.01
N GLN A 68 10.56 -10.96 -8.40
CA GLN A 68 9.57 -10.29 -9.26
C GLN A 68 8.15 -10.23 -8.69
N LYS A 69 7.95 -10.64 -7.43
CA LYS A 69 6.65 -10.53 -6.78
C LYS A 69 6.30 -9.06 -6.56
N LYS A 70 5.06 -8.70 -6.86
CA LYS A 70 4.55 -7.35 -6.69
C LYS A 70 3.76 -7.24 -5.40
N VAL A 71 4.08 -6.23 -4.60
CA VAL A 71 3.36 -5.92 -3.36
C VAL A 71 2.82 -4.50 -3.41
N LEU A 72 1.49 -4.38 -3.45
CA LEU A 72 0.80 -3.09 -3.40
C LEU A 72 0.79 -2.57 -1.96
N ILE A 73 1.25 -1.33 -1.76
CA ILE A 73 1.07 -0.64 -0.49
C ILE A 73 -0.20 0.20 -0.57
N ASN A 74 -1.18 -0.12 0.29
CA ASN A 74 -2.47 0.57 0.34
C ASN A 74 -2.40 1.92 1.09
N LYS A 75 -1.41 2.74 0.74
CA LYS A 75 -1.27 4.13 1.18
C LYS A 75 -0.98 5.00 -0.03
N ALA A 76 -1.97 5.79 -0.43
CA ALA A 76 -1.83 6.67 -1.59
C ALA A 76 -1.05 7.93 -1.24
N PHE A 77 -0.32 8.46 -2.21
CA PHE A 77 0.24 9.80 -2.17
C PHE A 77 -0.06 10.55 -3.48
N ASN A 78 0.02 11.87 -3.42
CA ASN A 78 -0.10 12.74 -4.58
C ASN A 78 0.78 13.98 -4.39
N SER A 79 0.85 14.89 -5.37
CA SER A 79 1.68 16.09 -5.31
C SER A 79 1.46 16.98 -4.08
N MET A 80 0.33 16.87 -3.39
CA MET A 80 -0.05 17.69 -2.22
C MET A 80 -0.12 16.89 -0.91
N VAL A 81 -0.32 15.58 -0.96
CA VAL A 81 -0.63 14.73 0.21
C VAL A 81 0.34 13.56 0.30
N ASN A 82 0.82 13.26 1.51
CA ASN A 82 1.70 12.13 1.82
C ASN A 82 3.05 12.16 1.05
N GLN A 83 3.59 13.35 0.78
CA GLN A 83 4.91 13.51 0.15
C GLN A 83 6.05 12.95 1.01
N ASP A 84 5.98 13.06 2.34
CA ASP A 84 7.01 12.48 3.21
C ASP A 84 6.97 10.95 3.19
N PHE A 85 5.78 10.37 3.06
CA PHE A 85 5.65 8.93 2.82
C PHE A 85 6.29 8.50 1.49
N LYS A 86 6.13 9.30 0.42
CA LYS A 86 6.83 9.06 -0.85
C LYS A 86 8.35 9.03 -0.64
N LYS A 87 8.92 10.03 0.03
CA LYS A 87 10.35 10.11 0.33
C LYS A 87 10.84 8.91 1.14
N VAL A 88 10.08 8.52 2.15
CA VAL A 88 10.40 7.35 2.99
C VAL A 88 10.43 6.09 2.13
N ILE A 89 9.40 5.84 1.32
CA ILE A 89 9.36 4.66 0.43
C ILE A 89 10.50 4.69 -0.60
N GLU A 90 10.79 5.85 -1.18
CA GLU A 90 11.90 6.02 -2.13
C GLU A 90 13.27 5.75 -1.51
N SER A 91 13.44 5.95 -0.19
CA SER A 91 14.68 5.63 0.52
C SER A 91 14.95 4.13 0.71
N TYR A 92 14.01 3.26 0.32
CA TYR A 92 14.19 1.80 0.34
C TYR A 92 14.89 1.26 -0.92
N LEU A 93 15.08 2.10 -1.94
CA LEU A 93 16.00 1.85 -3.05
C LEU A 93 17.35 2.50 -2.77
#